data_AF-A0A7K2B1Q9-F1
#
_entry.id   AF-A0A7K2B1Q9-F1
#
_cell.length_a   1.000
_cell.length_b   1.000
_cell.length_c   1.000
_cell.angle_alpha   90.00
_cell.angle_beta   90.00
_cell.angle_gamma   90.00
#
_symmetry.space_group_name_H-M   'P 1'
#
loop_
_entity.id
_entity.type
_entity.pdbx_description
1 polymer ?
#
loop_
_entity_poly.entity_id
_entity_poly.type
_entity_poly.pdbx_seq_one_letter_code
_entity_poly.pdbx_strand_id
1 'polypeptide(L)'
;MRPPPPPPAPRPRVVLADGEDKRAAEAARRLDAEGLAVAILLDEPAAFASPAVQAAARASPYVERIDLGDPLHVAALMVAAGEAEACVAGATRPTPEVVRAALYCIGPAPGVEIISSCFLLVLPGGTPITFGDCGVVPEPDAEQLASIAISSAATHEALVGERARVAMLSYSTKGSAAGPRVERVRAATEIVRRRAPSLATDGELQFDAAWAPEVARRKAPGSAVAGEANVFVFPDLDSGNIAYKITERLGGARAYGPLLQGTAGVMHDLSRGCDVDDIVAVAVIAACQAARSTALTSNDCDIPDSFHVMDPPGSGAEAGGRSQ
;
A
#
# COMPACT_ATOMS: atom_id res chain seq x y z
N MET A 1 33.08 -29.83 -6.16
CA MET A 1 31.64 -30.05 -5.89
C MET A 1 31.00 -28.68 -5.76
N ARG A 2 29.98 -28.36 -6.57
CA ARG A 2 29.14 -27.18 -6.29
C ARG A 2 28.36 -27.46 -5.00
N PRO A 3 28.24 -26.50 -4.07
CA PRO A 3 27.37 -26.68 -2.91
C PRO A 3 25.94 -26.94 -3.39
N PRO A 4 25.15 -27.74 -2.65
CA PRO A 4 23.75 -27.94 -2.97
C PRO A 4 23.03 -26.60 -3.00
N PRO A 5 22.02 -26.42 -3.88
CA PRO A 5 21.20 -25.22 -3.86
C PRO A 5 20.58 -25.04 -2.47
N PRO A 6 20.44 -23.79 -1.99
CA PRO A 6 19.76 -23.54 -0.73
C PRO A 6 18.33 -24.10 -0.77
N PRO A 7 17.77 -24.51 0.38
CA PRO A 7 16.38 -24.93 0.44
C PRO A 7 15.48 -23.79 -0.07
N PRO A 8 14.33 -24.12 -0.70
CA PRO A 8 13.39 -23.09 -1.12
C PRO A 8 12.95 -22.26 0.08
N ALA A 9 12.86 -20.94 -0.11
CA ALA A 9 12.37 -20.03 0.92
C ALA A 9 10.98 -20.48 1.40
N PRO A 10 10.65 -20.32 2.70
CA PRO A 10 9.33 -20.64 3.19
C PRO A 10 8.27 -19.82 2.45
N ARG A 11 7.20 -20.48 2.00
CA ARG A 11 6.08 -19.83 1.32
C ARG A 11 5.34 -18.92 2.32
N PRO A 12 4.97 -17.68 1.93
CA PRO A 12 4.22 -16.79 2.80
C PRO A 12 2.82 -17.36 3.11
N ARG A 13 2.38 -17.20 4.35
CA ARG A 13 1.05 -17.56 4.84
C ARG A 13 0.09 -16.40 4.56
N VAL A 14 -0.95 -16.66 3.79
CA VAL A 14 -1.97 -15.67 3.45
C VAL A 14 -3.30 -16.11 4.05
N VAL A 15 -3.85 -15.30 4.94
CA VAL A 15 -5.19 -15.52 5.48
C VAL A 15 -6.23 -15.00 4.51
N LEU A 16 -7.22 -15.84 4.19
CA LEU A 16 -8.45 -15.46 3.49
C LEU A 16 -9.57 -15.33 4.52
N ALA A 17 -10.01 -14.10 4.79
CA ALA A 17 -10.96 -13.81 5.86
C ALA A 17 -12.40 -14.23 5.55
N ASP A 18 -12.74 -14.37 4.26
CA ASP A 18 -14.06 -14.78 3.79
C ASP A 18 -14.21 -16.32 3.80
N GLY A 19 -13.92 -16.98 4.92
CA GLY A 19 -13.75 -18.44 4.99
C GLY A 19 -14.98 -19.27 4.58
N GLU A 20 -16.18 -18.73 4.78
CA GLU A 20 -17.44 -19.37 4.37
C GLU A 20 -17.74 -19.23 2.86
N ASP A 21 -17.01 -18.38 2.14
CA ASP A 21 -17.21 -18.16 0.72
C ASP A 21 -16.57 -19.28 -0.12
N LYS A 22 -17.37 -19.91 -0.99
CA LYS A 22 -16.91 -21.02 -1.84
C LYS A 22 -15.78 -20.60 -2.79
N ARG A 23 -15.74 -19.34 -3.23
CA ARG A 23 -14.68 -18.80 -4.08
C ARG A 23 -13.38 -18.70 -3.28
N ALA A 24 -13.44 -18.23 -2.03
CA ALA A 24 -12.27 -18.19 -1.14
C ALA A 24 -11.75 -19.60 -0.83
N ALA A 25 -12.63 -20.56 -0.56
CA ALA A 25 -12.24 -21.95 -0.35
C ALA A 25 -11.57 -22.60 -1.58
N GLU A 26 -12.06 -22.29 -2.80
CA GLU A 26 -11.42 -22.74 -4.05
C GLU A 26 -10.08 -22.04 -4.29
N ALA A 27 -10.00 -20.72 -4.04
CA ALA A 27 -8.77 -19.97 -4.16
C ALA A 27 -7.70 -20.49 -3.21
N ALA A 28 -8.05 -20.82 -1.95
CA ALA A 28 -7.14 -21.45 -0.99
C ALA A 28 -6.56 -22.76 -1.53
N ARG A 29 -7.42 -23.66 -2.04
CA ARG A 29 -6.98 -24.92 -2.65
C ARG A 29 -5.99 -24.70 -3.79
N ARG A 30 -6.27 -23.73 -4.66
CA ARG A 30 -5.38 -23.41 -5.79
C ARG A 30 -4.05 -22.82 -5.34
N LEU A 31 -4.07 -21.88 -4.40
CA LEU A 31 -2.85 -21.31 -3.81
C LEU A 31 -1.93 -22.38 -3.25
N ASP A 32 -2.48 -23.34 -2.50
CA ASP A 32 -1.70 -24.44 -1.91
C ASP A 32 -1.22 -25.44 -2.96
N ALA A 33 -2.11 -25.88 -3.87
CA ALA A 33 -1.83 -26.89 -4.88
C ALA A 33 -0.81 -26.43 -5.94
N GLU A 34 -0.88 -25.15 -6.32
CA GLU A 34 0.04 -24.53 -7.29
C GLU A 34 1.35 -24.04 -6.61
N GLY A 35 1.46 -24.16 -5.29
CA GLY A 35 2.67 -23.77 -4.56
C GLY A 35 2.86 -22.26 -4.40
N LEU A 36 1.81 -21.47 -4.60
CA LEU A 36 1.86 -20.01 -4.68
C LEU A 36 1.94 -19.33 -3.30
N ALA A 37 1.23 -19.86 -2.31
CA ALA A 37 1.23 -19.42 -0.93
C ALA A 37 0.85 -20.59 0.00
N VAL A 38 0.91 -20.39 1.31
CA VAL A 38 0.20 -21.25 2.28
C VAL A 38 -1.11 -20.55 2.63
N ALA A 39 -2.23 -21.08 2.16
CA ALA A 39 -3.52 -20.45 2.40
C ALA A 39 -4.06 -20.84 3.79
N ILE A 40 -4.51 -19.83 4.55
CA ILE A 40 -5.25 -20.02 5.80
C ILE A 40 -6.68 -19.55 5.57
N LEU A 41 -7.61 -20.48 5.46
CA LEU A 41 -9.03 -20.14 5.34
C LEU A 41 -9.60 -19.89 6.74
N LEU A 42 -10.17 -18.71 6.98
CA LEU A 42 -10.66 -18.33 8.30
C LEU A 42 -12.19 -18.47 8.38
N ASP A 43 -12.64 -19.69 8.66
CA ASP A 43 -14.05 -20.07 8.81
C ASP A 43 -14.52 -20.00 10.28
N GLU A 44 -13.69 -20.42 11.22
CA GLU A 44 -13.99 -20.42 12.66
C GLU A 44 -13.05 -19.48 13.44
N PRO A 45 -13.43 -18.21 13.67
CA PRO A 45 -12.53 -17.20 14.25
C PRO A 45 -11.97 -17.59 15.64
N ALA A 46 -12.76 -18.32 16.44
CA ALA A 46 -12.32 -18.80 17.75
C ALA A 46 -11.12 -19.76 17.69
N ALA A 47 -10.97 -20.53 16.59
CA ALA A 47 -9.84 -21.44 16.39
C ALA A 47 -8.52 -20.70 16.12
N PHE A 48 -8.60 -19.45 15.65
CA PHE A 48 -7.47 -18.62 15.27
C PHE A 48 -7.21 -17.46 16.25
N ALA A 49 -8.01 -17.31 17.30
CA ALA A 49 -7.82 -16.31 18.34
C ALA A 49 -6.74 -16.73 19.37
N SER A 50 -5.51 -16.97 18.88
CA SER A 50 -4.36 -17.35 19.69
C SER A 50 -4.03 -16.31 20.79
N PRO A 51 -3.21 -16.67 21.82
CA PRO A 51 -2.74 -15.69 22.79
C PRO A 51 -2.03 -14.47 22.16
N ALA A 52 -1.34 -14.64 21.03
CA ALA A 52 -0.66 -13.56 20.32
C ALA A 52 -1.66 -12.67 19.57
N VAL A 53 -2.65 -13.25 18.90
CA VAL A 53 -3.78 -12.52 18.28
C VAL A 53 -4.55 -11.70 19.33
N GLN A 54 -4.84 -12.30 20.48
CA GLN A 54 -5.49 -11.60 21.59
C GLN A 54 -4.60 -10.49 22.18
N ALA A 55 -3.28 -10.69 22.23
CA ALA A 55 -2.35 -9.67 22.68
C ALA A 55 -2.27 -8.50 21.70
N ALA A 56 -2.24 -8.76 20.39
CA ALA A 56 -2.31 -7.73 19.35
C ALA A 56 -3.60 -6.92 19.45
N ALA A 57 -4.74 -7.56 19.68
CA ALA A 57 -6.02 -6.88 19.90
C ALA A 57 -5.96 -5.92 21.10
N ARG A 58 -5.43 -6.38 22.24
CA ARG A 58 -5.28 -5.56 23.45
C ARG A 58 -4.28 -4.41 23.29
N ALA A 59 -3.29 -4.56 22.42
CA ALA A 59 -2.29 -3.53 22.16
C ALA A 59 -2.80 -2.41 21.23
N SER A 60 -3.88 -2.67 20.48
CA SER A 60 -4.44 -1.67 19.57
C SER A 60 -5.09 -0.50 20.34
N PRO A 61 -4.89 0.75 19.90
CA PRO A 61 -5.63 1.90 20.43
C PRO A 61 -7.14 1.83 20.14
N TYR A 62 -7.57 0.90 19.29
CA TYR A 62 -8.96 0.65 18.92
C TYR A 62 -9.55 -0.61 19.56
N VAL A 63 -8.96 -1.14 20.65
CA VAL A 63 -9.37 -2.40 21.31
C VAL A 63 -10.89 -2.53 21.51
N GLU A 64 -11.58 -1.47 21.94
CA GLU A 64 -13.04 -1.45 22.15
C GLU A 64 -13.88 -1.63 20.87
N ARG A 65 -13.26 -1.54 19.69
CA ARG A 65 -13.87 -1.71 18.37
C ARG A 65 -13.53 -3.06 17.73
N ILE A 66 -12.66 -3.84 18.37
CA ILE A 66 -12.21 -5.14 17.88
C ILE A 66 -13.12 -6.23 18.43
N ASP A 67 -13.64 -7.05 17.54
CA ASP A 67 -14.47 -8.21 17.85
C ASP A 67 -13.73 -9.49 17.46
N LEU A 68 -13.32 -10.29 18.45
CA LEU A 68 -12.65 -11.58 18.24
C LEU A 68 -13.63 -12.69 17.77
N GLY A 69 -14.93 -12.42 17.73
CA GLY A 69 -15.92 -13.24 17.07
C GLY A 69 -16.06 -12.96 15.57
N ASP A 70 -15.45 -11.88 15.05
CA ASP A 70 -15.49 -11.54 13.63
C ASP A 70 -14.27 -12.11 12.88
N PRO A 71 -14.47 -13.00 11.89
CA PRO A 71 -13.41 -13.49 11.01
C PRO A 71 -12.50 -12.39 10.44
N LEU A 72 -13.08 -11.26 10.04
CA LEU A 72 -12.32 -10.18 9.43
C LEU A 72 -11.30 -9.56 10.41
N HIS A 73 -11.70 -9.38 11.66
CA HIS A 73 -10.82 -8.84 12.69
C HIS A 73 -9.73 -9.84 13.09
N VAL A 74 -10.09 -11.10 13.30
CA VAL A 74 -9.12 -12.15 13.65
C VAL A 74 -8.08 -12.31 12.54
N ALA A 75 -8.50 -12.34 11.27
CA ALA A 75 -7.60 -12.40 10.11
C ALA A 75 -6.61 -11.23 10.07
N ALA A 76 -7.09 -10.00 10.28
CA ALA A 76 -6.25 -8.82 10.31
C ALA A 76 -5.28 -8.83 11.53
N LEU A 77 -5.73 -9.32 12.68
CA LEU A 77 -4.89 -9.47 13.88
C LEU A 77 -3.84 -10.57 13.73
N MET A 78 -4.09 -11.63 12.97
CA MET A 78 -3.07 -12.65 12.66
C MET A 78 -1.88 -12.03 11.91
N VAL A 79 -2.13 -11.06 11.02
CA VAL A 79 -1.07 -10.28 10.37
C VAL A 79 -0.32 -9.43 11.40
N ALA A 80 -1.05 -8.69 12.25
CA ALA A 80 -0.45 -7.86 13.29
C ALA A 80 0.39 -8.66 14.32
N ALA A 81 -0.02 -9.90 14.59
CA ALA A 81 0.66 -10.82 15.50
C ALA A 81 1.81 -11.62 14.86
N GLY A 82 2.04 -11.50 13.54
CA GLY A 82 3.06 -12.27 12.81
C GLY A 82 2.72 -13.75 12.58
N GLU A 83 1.45 -14.13 12.79
CA GLU A 83 0.95 -15.49 12.54
C GLU A 83 0.54 -15.70 11.08
N ALA A 84 0.37 -14.63 10.32
CA ALA A 84 0.24 -14.62 8.87
C ALA A 84 1.08 -13.48 8.27
N GLU A 85 1.59 -13.69 7.06
CA GLU A 85 2.34 -12.68 6.32
C GLU A 85 1.43 -11.64 5.64
N ALA A 86 0.21 -12.06 5.26
CA ALA A 86 -0.77 -11.16 4.67
C ALA A 86 -2.23 -11.61 4.90
N CYS A 87 -3.16 -10.69 4.71
CA CYS A 87 -4.60 -10.93 4.77
C CYS A 87 -5.29 -10.45 3.48
N VAL A 88 -6.23 -11.24 2.96
CA VAL A 88 -7.14 -10.85 1.88
C VAL A 88 -8.58 -11.03 2.34
N ALA A 89 -9.40 -10.01 2.13
CA ALA A 89 -10.79 -9.98 2.54
C ALA A 89 -11.65 -9.18 1.55
N GLY A 90 -12.97 -9.20 1.71
CA GLY A 90 -13.90 -8.34 0.96
C GLY A 90 -14.76 -9.07 -0.07
N ALA A 91 -14.55 -10.38 -0.26
CA ALA A 91 -15.39 -11.18 -1.16
C ALA A 91 -16.86 -11.20 -0.70
N THR A 92 -17.09 -11.14 0.62
CA THR A 92 -18.42 -11.10 1.24
C THR A 92 -18.67 -9.82 2.06
N ARG A 93 -17.64 -8.98 2.25
CA ARG A 93 -17.70 -7.79 3.11
C ARG A 93 -17.67 -6.47 2.31
N PRO A 94 -18.26 -5.39 2.83
CA PRO A 94 -18.07 -4.05 2.27
C PRO A 94 -16.65 -3.52 2.49
N THR A 95 -16.09 -2.84 1.49
CA THR A 95 -14.78 -2.15 1.58
C THR A 95 -14.62 -1.30 2.85
N PRO A 96 -15.62 -0.51 3.31
CA PRO A 96 -15.47 0.23 4.56
C PRO A 96 -15.26 -0.64 5.81
N GLU A 97 -15.76 -1.88 5.83
CA GLU A 97 -15.48 -2.83 6.93
C GLU A 97 -14.05 -3.34 6.86
N VAL A 98 -13.58 -3.70 5.66
CA VAL A 98 -12.20 -4.17 5.43
C VAL A 98 -11.17 -3.09 5.79
N VAL A 99 -11.41 -1.84 5.37
CA VAL A 99 -10.56 -0.68 5.72
C VAL A 99 -10.57 -0.42 7.23
N ARG A 100 -11.73 -0.50 7.89
CA ARG A 100 -11.81 -0.36 9.35
C ARG A 100 -11.05 -1.47 10.07
N ALA A 101 -11.18 -2.71 9.62
CA ALA A 101 -10.43 -3.83 10.19
C ALA A 101 -8.91 -3.63 10.04
N ALA A 102 -8.45 -3.20 8.86
CA ALA A 102 -7.05 -2.84 8.65
C ALA A 102 -6.59 -1.74 9.63
N LEU A 103 -7.37 -0.68 9.80
CA LEU A 103 -7.06 0.40 10.74
C LEU A 103 -7.05 -0.08 12.20
N TYR A 104 -8.07 -0.83 12.62
CA TYR A 104 -8.26 -1.22 14.02
C TYR A 104 -7.29 -2.31 14.44
N CYS A 105 -7.01 -3.28 13.56
CA CYS A 105 -6.28 -4.48 13.91
C CYS A 105 -4.79 -4.40 13.54
N ILE A 106 -4.46 -3.78 12.39
CA ILE A 106 -3.09 -3.68 11.88
C ILE A 106 -2.50 -2.30 12.16
N GLY A 107 -3.29 -1.24 11.94
CA GLY A 107 -2.85 0.15 12.09
C GLY A 107 -2.05 0.69 10.89
N PRO A 108 -1.79 2.01 10.87
CA PRO A 108 -1.00 2.64 9.81
C PRO A 108 0.49 2.28 9.95
N ALA A 109 1.19 2.23 8.82
CA ALA A 109 2.64 2.08 8.81
C ALA A 109 3.32 3.35 9.40
N PRO A 110 4.54 3.22 9.96
CA PRO A 110 5.26 4.38 10.49
C PRO A 110 5.42 5.50 9.45
N GLY A 111 5.08 6.73 9.84
CA GLY A 111 5.17 7.91 8.96
C GLY A 111 4.07 8.03 7.91
N VAL A 112 3.09 7.13 7.89
CA VAL A 112 1.93 7.22 7.00
C VAL A 112 0.77 7.94 7.70
N GLU A 113 0.23 8.95 7.03
CA GLU A 113 -0.87 9.77 7.56
C GLU A 113 -2.25 9.18 7.29
N ILE A 114 -2.40 8.36 6.25
CA ILE A 114 -3.69 7.83 5.81
C ILE A 114 -3.57 6.45 5.16
N ILE A 115 -4.51 5.56 5.49
CA ILE A 115 -4.74 4.32 4.73
C ILE A 115 -5.50 4.69 3.47
N SER A 116 -4.98 4.28 2.32
CA SER A 116 -5.57 4.51 1.00
C SER A 116 -5.59 3.23 0.19
N SER A 117 -5.92 3.29 -1.10
CA SER A 117 -5.81 2.14 -1.98
C SER A 117 -5.20 2.47 -3.34
N CYS A 118 -4.79 1.43 -4.06
CA CYS A 118 -4.56 1.51 -5.49
C CYS A 118 -5.11 0.29 -6.21
N PHE A 119 -5.20 0.40 -7.53
CA PHE A 119 -5.29 -0.75 -8.42
C PHE A 119 -4.00 -0.87 -9.23
N LEU A 120 -3.47 -2.08 -9.32
CA LEU A 120 -2.53 -2.44 -10.37
C LEU A 120 -3.35 -2.85 -11.58
N LEU A 121 -3.24 -2.12 -12.68
CA LEU A 121 -3.87 -2.48 -13.95
C LEU A 121 -2.83 -2.99 -14.92
N VAL A 122 -3.13 -4.08 -15.60
CA VAL A 122 -2.33 -4.60 -16.71
C VAL A 122 -3.12 -4.40 -17.99
N LEU A 123 -2.67 -3.47 -18.81
CA LEU A 123 -3.29 -3.14 -20.11
C LEU A 123 -3.13 -4.30 -21.11
N PRO A 124 -3.95 -4.33 -22.18
CA PRO A 124 -3.68 -5.18 -23.32
C PRO A 124 -2.25 -4.98 -23.84
N GLY A 125 -1.52 -6.09 -24.04
CA GLY A 125 -0.10 -6.07 -24.37
C GLY A 125 0.84 -6.19 -23.17
N GLY A 126 0.32 -6.20 -21.95
CA GLY A 126 1.06 -6.52 -20.73
C GLY A 126 1.66 -5.33 -19.99
N THR A 127 1.37 -4.09 -20.42
CA THR A 127 1.89 -2.88 -19.77
C THR A 127 1.23 -2.67 -18.40
N PRO A 128 2.00 -2.68 -17.29
CA PRO A 128 1.46 -2.42 -15.97
C PRO A 128 1.40 -0.91 -15.68
N ILE A 129 0.29 -0.47 -15.09
CA ILE A 129 0.10 0.89 -14.57
C ILE A 129 -0.58 0.83 -13.21
N THR A 130 -0.40 1.86 -12.38
CA THR A 130 -1.04 1.94 -11.05
C THR A 130 -1.92 3.17 -10.96
N PHE A 131 -3.16 2.99 -10.52
CA PHE A 131 -4.11 4.07 -10.24
C PHE A 131 -4.34 4.17 -8.73
N GLY A 132 -4.23 5.36 -8.14
CA GLY A 132 -4.53 5.57 -6.71
C GLY A 132 -5.01 7.00 -6.41
N ASP A 133 -5.87 7.28 -5.44
CA ASP A 133 -6.77 6.35 -4.77
C ASP A 133 -7.96 6.02 -5.68
N CYS A 134 -8.55 4.84 -5.50
CA CYS A 134 -9.67 4.33 -6.29
C CYS A 134 -10.74 3.63 -5.45
N GLY A 135 -10.55 3.50 -4.13
CA GLY A 135 -11.41 2.70 -3.27
C GLY A 135 -11.64 3.22 -1.86
N VAL A 136 -10.79 4.11 -1.32
CA VAL A 136 -10.79 4.39 0.13
C VAL A 136 -11.11 5.84 0.49
N VAL A 137 -10.34 6.81 0.02
CA VAL A 137 -10.41 8.21 0.47
C VAL A 137 -11.28 9.06 -0.48
N PRO A 138 -12.49 9.49 -0.08
CA PRO A 138 -13.43 10.15 -1.00
C PRO A 138 -12.93 11.48 -1.57
N GLU A 139 -12.40 12.36 -0.72
CA GLU A 139 -12.00 13.72 -1.07
C GLU A 139 -10.73 14.05 -0.28
N PRO A 140 -9.54 13.57 -0.70
CA PRO A 140 -8.31 13.75 0.03
C PRO A 140 -7.91 15.23 0.09
N ASP A 141 -7.36 15.69 1.22
CA ASP A 141 -6.66 16.98 1.25
C ASP A 141 -5.28 16.88 0.56
N ALA A 142 -4.52 17.98 0.54
CA ALA A 142 -3.22 18.01 -0.15
C ALA A 142 -2.16 17.09 0.50
N GLU A 143 -2.16 16.94 1.82
CA GLU A 143 -1.21 16.09 2.55
C GLU A 143 -1.55 14.61 2.35
N GLN A 144 -2.84 14.28 2.44
CA GLN A 144 -3.37 12.95 2.13
C GLN A 144 -3.09 12.56 0.68
N LEU A 145 -3.33 13.46 -0.28
CA LEU A 145 -3.07 13.21 -1.69
C LEU A 145 -1.57 12.98 -1.98
N ALA A 146 -0.69 13.70 -1.27
CA ALA A 146 0.74 13.45 -1.34
C ALA A 146 1.14 12.10 -0.74
N SER A 147 0.54 11.71 0.39
CA SER A 147 0.74 10.41 1.03
C SER A 147 0.26 9.25 0.13
N ILE A 148 -0.87 9.42 -0.56
CA ILE A 148 -1.39 8.48 -1.57
C ILE A 148 -0.38 8.33 -2.73
N ALA A 149 0.16 9.43 -3.23
CA ALA A 149 1.13 9.42 -4.32
C ALA A 149 2.40 8.64 -3.99
N ILE A 150 2.97 8.89 -2.81
CA ILE A 150 4.17 8.21 -2.33
C ILE A 150 3.89 6.71 -2.11
N SER A 151 2.75 6.38 -1.50
CA SER A 151 2.36 4.98 -1.26
C SER A 151 2.09 4.22 -2.56
N SER A 152 1.48 4.89 -3.54
CA SER A 152 1.24 4.32 -4.88
C SER A 152 2.52 4.12 -5.68
N ALA A 153 3.47 5.04 -5.59
CA ALA A 153 4.79 4.86 -6.17
C ALA A 153 5.51 3.64 -5.57
N ALA A 154 5.59 3.56 -4.23
CA ALA A 154 6.23 2.45 -3.54
C ALA A 154 5.57 1.11 -3.88
N THR A 155 4.23 1.07 -3.93
CA THR A 155 3.48 -0.12 -4.32
C THR A 155 3.78 -0.53 -5.76
N HIS A 156 3.80 0.43 -6.69
CA HIS A 156 4.11 0.16 -8.09
C HIS A 156 5.52 -0.41 -8.25
N GLU A 157 6.54 0.23 -7.66
CA GLU A 157 7.94 -0.23 -7.72
C GLU A 157 8.10 -1.62 -7.09
N ALA A 158 7.42 -1.89 -5.96
CA ALA A 158 7.47 -3.18 -5.29
C ALA A 158 6.86 -4.32 -6.12
N LEU A 159 5.78 -4.06 -6.86
CA LEU A 159 5.09 -5.08 -7.65
C LEU A 159 5.66 -5.25 -9.05
N VAL A 160 5.98 -4.14 -9.72
CA VAL A 160 6.39 -4.11 -11.12
C VAL A 160 7.91 -4.19 -11.27
N GLY A 161 8.68 -3.67 -10.32
CA GLY A 161 10.15 -3.60 -10.42
C GLY A 161 10.66 -2.49 -11.35
N GLU A 162 9.78 -1.62 -11.85
CA GLU A 162 10.12 -0.44 -12.63
C GLU A 162 10.00 0.82 -11.79
N ARG A 163 10.85 1.82 -12.06
CA ARG A 163 10.81 3.12 -11.37
C ARG A 163 9.46 3.82 -11.59
N ALA A 164 8.86 4.32 -10.52
CA ALA A 164 7.63 5.07 -10.59
C ALA A 164 7.84 6.47 -11.20
N ARG A 165 6.98 6.82 -12.15
CA ARG A 165 6.78 8.15 -12.74
C ARG A 165 5.34 8.56 -12.46
N VAL A 166 5.18 9.40 -11.43
CA VAL A 166 3.91 9.73 -10.80
C VAL A 166 3.32 10.99 -11.41
N ALA A 167 2.19 10.84 -12.09
CA ALA A 167 1.37 11.95 -12.56
C ALA A 167 0.28 12.30 -11.53
N MET A 168 0.35 13.50 -10.97
CA MET A 168 -0.70 14.07 -10.11
C MET A 168 -1.80 14.64 -11.00
N LEU A 169 -2.92 13.92 -11.12
CA LEU A 169 -3.94 14.18 -12.14
C LEU A 169 -4.87 15.34 -11.79
N SER A 170 -5.29 16.06 -12.83
CA SER A 170 -6.24 17.16 -12.77
C SER A 170 -6.92 17.37 -14.13
N TYR A 171 -7.99 18.16 -14.17
CA TYR A 171 -8.51 18.68 -15.42
C TYR A 171 -7.63 19.81 -16.00
N SER A 172 -6.65 20.31 -15.25
CA SER A 172 -5.63 21.29 -15.69
C SER A 172 -4.31 20.60 -16.02
N THR A 173 -3.55 21.19 -16.94
CA THR A 173 -2.12 20.89 -17.14
C THR A 173 -1.33 22.20 -17.01
N LYS A 174 -0.39 22.28 -16.05
CA LYS A 174 0.57 23.39 -15.95
C LYS A 174 -0.04 24.80 -16.03
N GLY A 175 -1.18 25.03 -15.37
CA GLY A 175 -1.83 26.36 -15.40
C GLY A 175 -2.90 26.54 -16.46
N SER A 176 -3.22 25.52 -17.26
CA SER A 176 -4.27 25.65 -18.30
C SER A 176 -5.66 25.96 -17.72
N ALA A 177 -5.89 25.61 -16.45
CA ALA A 177 -7.04 26.07 -15.68
C ALA A 177 -6.63 26.39 -14.23
N ALA A 178 -7.56 27.03 -13.50
CA ALA A 178 -7.38 27.41 -12.10
C ALA A 178 -8.63 27.03 -11.29
N GLY A 179 -8.47 26.96 -9.97
CA GLY A 179 -9.55 26.72 -9.03
C GLY A 179 -9.11 25.86 -7.83
N PRO A 180 -9.94 25.75 -6.79
CA PRO A 180 -9.55 25.08 -5.54
C PRO A 180 -9.06 23.64 -5.73
N ARG A 181 -9.70 22.86 -6.63
CA ARG A 181 -9.29 21.48 -6.95
C ARG A 181 -7.91 21.43 -7.63
N VAL A 182 -7.61 22.39 -8.51
CA VAL A 182 -6.30 22.50 -9.18
C VAL A 182 -5.21 22.89 -8.19
N GLU A 183 -5.47 23.90 -7.34
CA GLU A 183 -4.50 24.34 -6.34
C GLU A 183 -4.19 23.24 -5.31
N ARG A 184 -5.18 22.41 -4.94
CA ARG A 184 -4.95 21.25 -4.09
C ARG A 184 -3.97 20.26 -4.72
N VAL A 185 -4.14 19.92 -6.01
CA VAL A 185 -3.23 18.99 -6.70
C VAL A 185 -1.82 19.58 -6.82
N ARG A 186 -1.70 20.89 -7.07
CA ARG A 186 -0.39 21.58 -7.05
C ARG A 186 0.26 21.53 -5.68
N ALA A 187 -0.49 21.85 -4.63
CA ALA A 187 0.00 21.80 -3.26
C ALA A 187 0.49 20.38 -2.89
N ALA A 188 -0.31 19.35 -3.23
CA ALA A 188 0.07 17.96 -3.04
C ALA A 188 1.36 17.60 -3.83
N THR A 189 1.47 18.04 -5.08
CA THR A 189 2.67 17.83 -5.91
C THR A 189 3.93 18.41 -5.24
N GLU A 190 3.84 19.62 -4.70
CA GLU A 190 4.95 20.26 -3.98
C GLU A 190 5.26 19.55 -2.65
N ILE A 191 4.25 19.02 -1.95
CA ILE A 191 4.47 18.21 -0.75
C ILE A 191 5.24 16.92 -1.11
N VAL A 192 4.87 16.22 -2.19
CA VAL A 192 5.58 15.02 -2.65
C VAL A 192 7.04 15.35 -2.96
N ARG A 193 7.31 16.46 -3.67
CA ARG A 193 8.69 16.89 -3.99
C ARG A 193 9.55 17.13 -2.75
N ARG A 194 8.95 17.64 -1.66
CA ARG A 194 9.66 17.84 -0.39
C ARG A 194 9.86 16.54 0.38
N ARG A 195 8.83 15.69 0.46
CA ARG A 195 8.84 14.44 1.25
C ARG A 195 9.63 13.32 0.57
N ALA A 196 9.63 13.28 -0.76
CA ALA A 196 10.26 12.24 -1.57
C ALA A 196 10.99 12.85 -2.80
N PRO A 197 12.08 13.62 -2.60
CA PRO A 197 12.75 14.36 -3.68
C PRO A 197 13.36 13.50 -4.79
N SER A 198 13.59 12.20 -4.54
CA SER A 198 14.09 11.23 -5.54
C SER A 198 12.98 10.64 -6.43
N LEU A 199 11.71 10.79 -6.03
CA LEU A 199 10.57 10.27 -6.76
C LEU A 199 10.29 11.18 -7.98
N ALA A 200 10.16 10.56 -9.16
CA ALA A 200 9.80 11.29 -10.37
C ALA A 200 8.31 11.64 -10.31
N THR A 201 7.99 12.84 -9.83
CA THR A 201 6.60 13.31 -9.69
C THR A 201 6.39 14.62 -10.43
N ASP A 202 5.29 14.68 -11.19
CA ASP A 202 4.86 15.92 -11.81
C ASP A 202 3.35 16.14 -11.75
N GLY A 203 2.99 17.42 -11.72
CA GLY A 203 1.63 17.87 -11.51
C GLY A 203 1.51 19.39 -11.66
N GLU A 204 0.28 19.90 -11.75
CA GLU A 204 -0.92 19.14 -12.07
C GLU A 204 -0.93 18.79 -13.58
N LEU A 205 -1.42 17.60 -13.94
CA LEU A 205 -1.45 17.11 -15.33
C LEU A 205 -2.84 16.55 -15.71
N GLN A 206 -3.30 16.83 -16.93
CA GLN A 206 -4.36 16.04 -17.54
C GLN A 206 -3.84 14.65 -17.92
N PHE A 207 -4.76 13.67 -18.00
CA PHE A 207 -4.39 12.30 -18.35
C PHE A 207 -3.70 12.19 -19.72
N ASP A 208 -4.18 12.92 -20.73
CA ASP A 208 -3.55 12.93 -22.06
C ASP A 208 -2.12 13.46 -22.03
N ALA A 209 -1.83 14.50 -21.24
CA ALA A 209 -0.49 14.99 -21.02
C ALA A 209 0.39 14.01 -20.22
N ALA A 210 -0.20 13.25 -19.28
CA ALA A 210 0.52 12.24 -18.50
C ALA A 210 0.87 11.00 -19.34
N TRP A 211 -0.01 10.58 -20.26
CA TRP A 211 0.08 9.32 -21.01
C TRP A 211 0.70 9.46 -22.40
N ALA A 212 0.35 10.50 -23.17
CA ALA A 212 0.66 10.59 -24.58
C ALA A 212 1.88 11.50 -24.85
N PRO A 213 3.03 10.96 -25.33
CA PRO A 213 4.26 11.75 -25.53
C PRO A 213 4.08 12.98 -26.43
N GLU A 214 3.26 12.88 -27.47
CA GLU A 214 2.96 13.98 -28.39
C GLU A 214 2.15 15.11 -27.76
N VAL A 215 1.29 14.79 -26.79
CA VAL A 215 0.54 15.78 -26.02
C VAL A 215 1.45 16.39 -24.95
N ALA A 216 2.24 15.57 -24.27
CA ALA A 216 3.22 16.00 -23.27
C ALA A 216 4.20 17.03 -23.82
N ARG A 217 4.77 16.79 -25.02
CA ARG A 217 5.66 17.75 -25.70
C ARG A 217 5.05 19.13 -25.91
N ARG A 218 3.72 19.22 -26.02
CA ARG A 218 3.00 20.49 -26.22
C ARG A 218 2.55 21.11 -24.90
N LYS A 219 1.98 20.32 -23.99
CA LYS A 219 1.32 20.82 -22.76
C LYS A 219 2.24 20.88 -21.54
N ALA A 220 3.28 20.05 -21.48
CA ALA A 220 4.21 19.94 -20.35
C ALA A 220 5.66 19.72 -20.81
N PRO A 221 6.22 20.62 -21.65
CA PRO A 221 7.59 20.47 -22.16
C PRO A 221 8.62 20.44 -21.02
N GLY A 222 9.57 19.51 -21.09
CA GLY A 222 10.64 19.35 -20.09
C GLY A 222 10.25 18.56 -18.83
N SER A 223 9.02 18.06 -18.75
CA SER A 223 8.62 17.16 -17.66
C SER A 223 9.33 15.80 -17.79
N ALA A 224 9.83 15.27 -16.67
CA ALA A 224 10.39 13.91 -16.58
C ALA A 224 9.33 12.82 -16.37
N VAL A 225 8.04 13.19 -16.37
CA VAL A 225 6.90 12.30 -16.12
C VAL A 225 5.87 12.37 -17.26
N ALA A 226 5.56 13.56 -17.78
CA ALA A 226 4.53 13.73 -18.79
C ALA A 226 4.86 12.93 -20.07
N GLY A 227 3.91 12.12 -20.52
CA GLY A 227 4.04 11.23 -21.68
C GLY A 227 4.67 9.88 -21.37
N GLU A 228 5.15 9.67 -20.14
CA GLU A 228 5.84 8.45 -19.71
C GLU A 228 5.31 7.92 -18.36
N ALA A 229 4.25 8.52 -17.82
CA ALA A 229 3.73 8.16 -16.50
C ALA A 229 3.27 6.70 -16.45
N ASN A 230 3.55 6.02 -15.34
CA ASN A 230 3.09 4.67 -15.04
C ASN A 230 2.34 4.59 -13.69
N VAL A 231 2.34 5.67 -12.91
CA VAL A 231 1.54 5.82 -11.70
C VAL A 231 0.67 7.08 -11.84
N PHE A 232 -0.62 6.93 -11.62
CA PHE A 232 -1.63 7.97 -11.83
C PHE A 232 -2.38 8.22 -10.54
N VAL A 233 -2.23 9.45 -10.01
CA VAL A 233 -2.81 9.83 -8.74
C VAL A 233 -4.04 10.69 -8.97
N PHE A 234 -5.22 10.19 -8.62
CA PHE A 234 -6.51 10.84 -8.83
C PHE A 234 -6.84 11.84 -7.73
N PRO A 235 -7.46 12.99 -8.06
CA PRO A 235 -7.72 14.05 -7.11
C PRO A 235 -8.85 13.74 -6.11
N ASP A 236 -9.71 12.77 -6.41
CA ASP A 236 -10.85 12.32 -5.59
C ASP A 236 -11.29 10.90 -5.99
N LEU A 237 -12.13 10.28 -5.17
CA LEU A 237 -12.56 8.91 -5.35
C LEU A 237 -13.48 8.72 -6.55
N ASP A 238 -14.31 9.71 -6.89
CA ASP A 238 -15.18 9.63 -8.07
C ASP A 238 -14.34 9.48 -9.33
N SER A 239 -13.33 10.34 -9.50
CA SER A 239 -12.43 10.30 -10.65
C SER A 239 -11.62 9.00 -10.71
N GLY A 240 -11.06 8.55 -9.59
CA GLY A 240 -10.30 7.29 -9.52
C GLY A 240 -11.16 6.05 -9.80
N ASN A 241 -12.30 5.94 -9.12
CA ASN A 241 -13.19 4.78 -9.22
C ASN A 241 -13.79 4.64 -10.64
N ILE A 242 -14.25 5.75 -11.21
CA ILE A 242 -14.77 5.77 -12.58
C ILE A 242 -13.66 5.42 -13.58
N ALA A 243 -12.47 5.99 -13.44
CA ALA A 243 -11.38 5.80 -14.39
C ALA A 243 -10.87 4.35 -14.45
N TYR A 244 -10.64 3.68 -13.30
CA TYR A 244 -10.16 2.29 -13.34
C TYR A 244 -11.22 1.37 -13.93
N LYS A 245 -12.51 1.59 -13.65
CA LYS A 245 -13.61 0.80 -14.24
C LYS A 245 -13.74 1.01 -15.74
N ILE A 246 -13.59 2.24 -16.23
CA ILE A 246 -13.53 2.51 -17.67
C ILE A 246 -12.34 1.78 -18.30
N THR A 247 -11.17 1.84 -17.65
CA THR A 247 -9.95 1.20 -18.14
C THR A 247 -10.05 -0.33 -18.18
N GLU A 248 -10.69 -0.93 -17.17
CA GLU A 248 -11.01 -2.36 -17.13
C GLU A 248 -12.03 -2.74 -18.22
N ARG A 249 -13.20 -2.10 -18.21
CA ARG A 249 -14.38 -2.55 -18.99
C ARG A 249 -14.31 -2.16 -20.46
N LEU A 250 -13.83 -0.95 -20.76
CA LEU A 250 -13.70 -0.46 -22.14
C LEU A 250 -12.27 -0.60 -22.66
N GLY A 251 -11.28 -0.42 -21.80
CA GLY A 251 -9.86 -0.53 -22.16
C GLY A 251 -9.33 -1.96 -22.19
N GLY A 252 -10.08 -2.95 -21.69
CA GLY A 252 -9.68 -4.35 -21.67
C GLY A 252 -8.53 -4.66 -20.72
N ALA A 253 -8.26 -3.77 -19.75
CA ALA A 253 -7.24 -3.99 -18.74
C ALA A 253 -7.70 -5.03 -17.70
N ARG A 254 -6.76 -5.81 -17.18
CA ARG A 254 -6.98 -6.61 -15.97
C ARG A 254 -6.69 -5.72 -14.76
N ALA A 255 -7.65 -5.60 -13.83
CA ALA A 255 -7.52 -4.76 -12.65
C ALA A 255 -7.35 -5.62 -11.40
N TYR A 256 -6.28 -5.42 -10.64
CA TYR A 256 -6.00 -6.12 -9.39
C TYR A 256 -6.11 -5.14 -8.22
N GLY A 257 -7.08 -5.36 -7.34
CA GLY A 257 -7.32 -4.51 -6.17
C GLY A 257 -8.78 -4.46 -5.70
N PRO A 258 -9.11 -3.54 -4.78
CA PRO A 258 -8.23 -2.49 -4.29
C PRO A 258 -7.15 -3.01 -3.34
N LEU A 259 -5.89 -2.72 -3.67
CA LEU A 259 -4.75 -3.01 -2.82
C LEU A 259 -4.64 -1.89 -1.78
N LEU A 260 -4.90 -2.21 -0.50
CA LEU A 260 -4.73 -1.20 0.56
C LEU A 260 -3.27 -0.81 0.70
N GLN A 261 -3.06 0.46 1.01
CA GLN A 261 -1.76 1.09 1.14
C GLN A 261 -1.68 1.79 2.49
N GLY A 262 -0.47 1.85 3.03
CA GLY A 262 -0.21 2.64 4.23
C GLY A 262 -0.51 1.92 5.54
N THR A 263 -0.73 0.60 5.52
CA THR A 263 -0.92 -0.25 6.71
C THR A 263 0.42 -0.82 7.19
N ALA A 264 0.57 -1.06 8.50
CA ALA A 264 1.79 -1.61 9.10
C ALA A 264 2.05 -3.09 8.71
N GLY A 265 1.04 -3.78 8.19
CA GLY A 265 1.09 -5.13 7.66
C GLY A 265 0.26 -5.24 6.38
N VAL A 266 0.45 -6.32 5.62
CA VAL A 266 -0.19 -6.47 4.31
C VAL A 266 -1.63 -6.95 4.47
N MET A 267 -2.57 -6.12 4.04
CA MET A 267 -3.98 -6.48 3.96
C MET A 267 -4.60 -5.87 2.72
N HIS A 268 -5.40 -6.64 1.98
CA HIS A 268 -6.06 -6.15 0.77
C HIS A 268 -7.56 -6.43 0.78
N ASP A 269 -8.28 -5.55 0.09
CA ASP A 269 -9.71 -5.66 -0.15
C ASP A 269 -9.96 -6.33 -1.50
N LEU A 270 -11.13 -6.94 -1.61
CA LEU A 270 -11.65 -7.56 -2.81
C LEU A 270 -12.97 -6.89 -3.17
N SER A 271 -13.26 -6.80 -4.46
CA SER A 271 -14.63 -6.52 -4.85
C SER A 271 -15.54 -7.69 -4.44
N ARG A 272 -16.74 -7.40 -3.93
CA ARG A 272 -17.77 -8.44 -3.72
C ARG A 272 -18.09 -9.24 -4.99
N GLY A 273 -17.89 -8.63 -6.16
CA GLY A 273 -18.06 -9.27 -7.47
C GLY A 273 -16.85 -10.06 -7.98
N CYS A 274 -15.79 -10.24 -7.17
CA CYS A 274 -14.60 -10.98 -7.56
C CYS A 274 -14.91 -12.44 -7.89
N ASP A 275 -14.13 -13.02 -8.80
CA ASP A 275 -14.11 -14.46 -9.03
C ASP A 275 -12.93 -15.14 -8.30
N VAL A 276 -12.75 -16.44 -8.52
CA VAL A 276 -11.67 -17.20 -7.89
C VAL A 276 -10.29 -16.70 -8.37
N ASP A 277 -10.16 -16.35 -9.65
CA ASP A 277 -8.88 -15.89 -10.21
C ASP A 277 -8.48 -14.54 -9.61
N ASP A 278 -9.44 -13.65 -9.36
CA ASP A 278 -9.21 -12.39 -8.66
C ASP A 278 -8.68 -12.62 -7.23
N ILE A 279 -9.29 -13.54 -6.48
CA ILE A 279 -8.86 -13.85 -5.10
C ILE A 279 -7.44 -14.42 -5.11
N VAL A 280 -7.16 -15.38 -6.00
CA VAL A 280 -5.82 -15.97 -6.15
C VAL A 280 -4.81 -14.88 -6.52
N ALA A 281 -5.13 -14.00 -7.48
CA ALA A 281 -4.23 -12.95 -7.92
C ALA A 281 -3.90 -11.96 -6.80
N VAL A 282 -4.91 -11.48 -6.06
CA VAL A 282 -4.70 -10.55 -4.93
C VAL A 282 -3.94 -11.22 -3.79
N ALA A 283 -4.20 -12.50 -3.50
CA ALA A 283 -3.45 -13.26 -2.51
C ALA A 283 -1.98 -13.44 -2.91
N VAL A 284 -1.68 -13.69 -4.18
CA VAL A 284 -0.29 -13.75 -4.70
C VAL A 284 0.40 -12.39 -4.62
N ILE A 285 -0.31 -11.31 -4.95
CA ILE A 285 0.20 -9.94 -4.79
C ILE A 285 0.55 -9.68 -3.32
N ALA A 286 -0.35 -10.02 -2.40
CA ALA A 286 -0.16 -9.83 -0.97
C ALA A 286 1.04 -10.65 -0.43
N ALA A 287 1.15 -11.91 -0.86
CA ALA A 287 2.28 -12.79 -0.58
C ALA A 287 3.62 -12.18 -1.06
N CYS A 288 3.67 -11.68 -2.29
CA CYS A 288 4.86 -11.04 -2.86
C CYS A 288 5.27 -9.78 -2.10
N GLN A 289 4.31 -8.96 -1.66
CA GLN A 289 4.59 -7.77 -0.85
C GLN A 289 5.17 -8.16 0.51
N ALA A 290 4.57 -9.14 1.20
CA ALA A 290 5.02 -9.57 2.51
C ALA A 290 6.43 -10.21 2.49
N ALA A 291 6.76 -10.96 1.43
CA ALA A 291 8.09 -11.54 1.24
C ALA A 291 9.20 -10.48 1.05
N ARG A 292 8.87 -9.32 0.49
CA ARG A 292 9.84 -8.21 0.33
C ARG A 292 10.03 -7.42 1.62
N SER A 293 8.97 -7.25 2.41
CA SER A 293 9.07 -6.62 3.74
C SER A 293 9.96 -7.41 4.70
N THR A 294 9.92 -8.75 4.64
CA THR A 294 10.80 -9.63 5.44
C THR A 294 12.24 -9.69 4.91
N ALA A 295 12.45 -9.51 3.61
CA ALA A 295 13.80 -9.40 3.03
C ALA A 295 14.51 -8.08 3.42
N LEU A 296 13.77 -6.98 3.54
CA LEU A 296 14.31 -5.68 3.95
C LEU A 296 14.69 -5.64 5.44
N THR A 297 14.02 -6.40 6.30
CA THR A 297 14.36 -6.50 7.73
C THR A 297 15.49 -7.49 8.03
N SER A 298 15.84 -8.36 7.08
CA SER A 298 16.91 -9.36 7.26
C SER A 298 18.26 -8.96 6.66
N ASN A 299 18.33 -7.88 5.86
CA ASN A 299 19.54 -7.49 5.14
C ASN A 299 20.11 -6.10 5.47
N ASP A 300 19.59 -5.41 6.49
CA ASP A 300 20.19 -4.16 6.99
C ASP A 300 20.18 -4.12 8.53
N CYS A 301 21.29 -4.54 9.13
CA CYS A 301 21.67 -4.21 10.51
C CYS A 301 23.20 -4.36 10.69
N ASP A 302 23.97 -3.77 9.77
CA ASP A 302 25.34 -3.33 10.09
C ASP A 302 25.30 -1.80 10.16
N ILE A 303 24.91 -1.28 11.32
CA ILE A 303 25.15 0.12 11.66
C ILE A 303 26.66 0.22 11.92
N PRO A 304 27.42 1.04 11.17
CA PRO A 304 28.81 1.27 11.52
C PRO A 304 28.88 2.05 12.84
N ASP A 305 29.60 1.50 13.82
CA ASP A 305 29.98 2.19 15.06
C ASP A 305 30.88 3.39 14.73
N SER A 306 30.29 4.53 14.36
CA SER A 306 30.98 5.81 14.40
C SER A 306 30.00 6.98 14.34
N PHE A 307 29.29 7.23 15.44
CA PHE A 307 28.83 8.58 15.77
C PHE A 307 29.18 8.86 17.23
N HIS A 308 30.32 9.53 17.42
CA HIS A 308 30.69 10.12 18.70
C HIS A 308 29.63 11.15 19.10
N VAL A 309 28.88 10.84 20.16
CA VAL A 309 28.10 11.83 20.90
C VAL A 309 29.10 12.74 21.60
N MET A 310 29.12 14.03 21.26
CA MET A 310 29.82 15.03 22.07
C MET A 310 29.12 15.14 23.42
N ASP A 311 29.85 14.87 24.50
CA ASP A 311 29.42 15.17 25.85
C ASP A 311 29.28 16.68 26.06
N PRO A 312 28.26 17.15 26.82
CA PRO A 312 28.10 18.55 27.16
C PRO A 312 29.22 19.02 28.13
N PRO A 313 29.65 20.29 28.05
CA PRO A 313 30.77 20.78 28.86
C PRO A 313 30.41 20.87 30.36
N GLY A 314 31.09 20.03 31.13
CA GLY A 314 31.67 20.25 32.46
C GLY A 314 30.90 21.13 33.47
N SER A 315 30.32 20.48 34.47
CA SER A 315 30.09 21.06 35.80
C SER A 315 31.43 21.23 36.54
N GLY A 316 32.02 22.43 36.46
CA GLY A 316 33.16 22.81 37.28
C GLY A 316 32.75 23.06 38.72
N ALA A 317 33.09 22.14 39.62
CA ALA A 317 33.13 22.38 41.05
C ALA A 317 34.53 22.90 41.42
N GLU A 318 34.64 24.19 41.78
CA GLU A 318 35.78 24.70 42.53
C GLU A 318 35.39 24.91 43.99
N ALA A 319 36.20 24.35 44.87
CA ALA A 319 36.09 24.47 46.32
C ALA A 319 37.21 25.36 46.88
N GLY A 320 36.84 26.24 47.81
CA GLY A 320 37.74 26.92 48.77
C GLY A 320 38.22 28.31 48.32
N GLY A 321 38.18 29.38 49.10
CA GLY A 321 37.83 29.61 50.50
C GLY A 321 38.56 30.86 51.01
N ARG A 322 37.94 31.59 51.98
CA ARG A 322 38.49 32.65 52.86
C ARG A 322 38.79 34.00 52.17
N SER A 323 38.63 35.19 52.75
CA SER A 323 38.22 35.68 54.08
C SER A 323 38.22 37.21 54.04
N GLN A 324 37.28 37.85 54.75
CA GLN A 324 37.22 39.26 55.19
C GLN A 324 37.24 40.37 54.13
#